data_AF-A0A449ASJ4-F1
#
_entry.id   AF-A0A449ASJ4-F1
#
_cell.length_a   1.000
_cell.length_b   1.000
_cell.length_c   1.000
_cell.angle_alpha   90.00
_cell.angle_beta   90.00
_cell.angle_gamma   90.00
#
_symmetry.space_group_name_H-M   'P 1'
#
loop_
_entity.id
_entity.type
_entity.pdbx_description
1 polymer ?
#
loop_
_entity_poly.entity_id
_entity_poly.type
_entity_poly.pdbx_seq_one_letter_code
_entity_poly.pdbx_strand_id
1 'polypeptide(L)' 'MTSNVSISDRSKTPVEILVLPQWFVKMDDFKQHILNDMRSKESVKFYPKRLKLTMKQWMDKLHDWNISRQLWWGHRIPAW' A
#
# COMPACT_ATOMS: atom_id res chain seq x y z
N MET A 1 21.01 -23.82 0.32
CA MET A 1 20.35 -22.79 -0.52
C MET A 1 19.08 -22.37 0.20
N THR A 2 19.00 -21.13 0.68
CA THR A 2 17.81 -20.61 1.40
C THR A 2 17.04 -19.68 0.45
N SER A 3 15.71 -19.85 0.40
CA SER A 3 14.81 -19.02 -0.40
C SER A 3 13.95 -18.15 0.51
N ASN A 4 13.68 -16.92 0.12
CA ASN A 4 12.80 -16.02 0.85
C ASN A 4 11.34 -16.32 0.49
N VAL A 5 10.57 -16.82 1.44
CA VAL A 5 9.14 -17.14 1.29
C VAL A 5 8.31 -16.08 2.01
N SER A 6 7.29 -15.55 1.33
CA SER A 6 6.35 -14.59 1.93
C SER A 6 5.43 -15.28 2.94
N ILE A 7 5.32 -14.71 4.14
CA ILE A 7 4.47 -15.20 5.22
C ILE A 7 3.47 -14.11 5.66
N SER A 8 2.32 -14.56 6.17
CA SER A 8 1.31 -13.69 6.78
C SER A 8 1.89 -13.01 8.01
N ASP A 9 1.72 -11.70 8.13
CA ASP A 9 2.25 -10.97 9.28
C ASP A 9 1.59 -11.40 10.61
N ARG A 10 0.30 -11.78 10.61
CA ARG A 10 -0.41 -12.17 11.84
C ARG A 10 -0.24 -13.65 12.18
N SER A 11 -0.55 -14.54 11.24
CA SER A 11 -0.55 -15.99 11.49
C SER A 11 0.82 -16.64 11.30
N LYS A 12 1.76 -15.94 10.66
CA LYS A 12 3.10 -16.46 10.29
C LYS A 12 3.07 -17.68 9.36
N THR A 13 1.91 -17.98 8.77
CA THR A 13 1.75 -19.03 7.77
C THR A 13 2.21 -18.55 6.39
N PRO A 14 2.75 -19.43 5.52
CA PRO A 14 3.07 -19.08 4.13
C PRO A 14 1.86 -18.49 3.39
N VAL A 15 2.10 -17.48 2.56
CA VAL A 15 1.06 -16.85 1.71
C VAL A 15 1.06 -17.51 0.34
N GLU A 16 -0.14 -17.87 -0.13
CA GLU A 16 -0.38 -18.33 -1.49
C GLU A 16 -0.93 -17.20 -2.34
N ILE A 17 -0.45 -17.10 -3.59
CA ILE A 17 -0.89 -16.08 -4.55
C ILE A 17 -1.98 -16.68 -5.42
N LEU A 18 -3.21 -16.18 -5.25
CA LEU A 18 -4.38 -16.60 -6.02
C LEU A 18 -4.95 -15.42 -6.82
N VAL A 19 -5.39 -15.68 -8.05
CA VAL A 19 -6.08 -14.69 -8.87
C VAL A 19 -7.57 -14.74 -8.54
N LEU A 20 -8.06 -13.70 -7.87
CA LEU A 20 -9.45 -13.59 -7.45
C LEU A 20 -10.00 -12.20 -7.78
N PRO A 21 -11.31 -12.08 -8.09
CA PRO A 21 -11.97 -10.78 -8.14
C PRO A 21 -11.94 -10.15 -6.74
N GLN A 22 -11.41 -8.94 -6.65
CA GLN A 22 -11.26 -8.18 -5.41
C GLN A 22 -11.54 -6.70 -5.69
N TRP A 23 -11.82 -5.93 -4.63
CA TRP A 23 -12.02 -4.48 -4.73
C TRP A 23 -10.69 -3.76 -4.58
N PHE A 24 -10.38 -2.89 -5.54
CA PHE A 24 -9.16 -2.10 -5.58
C PHE A 24 -9.47 -0.61 -5.65
N VAL A 25 -8.59 0.19 -5.05
CA VAL A 25 -8.55 1.64 -5.25
C VAL A 25 -7.42 1.95 -6.23
N LYS A 26 -7.73 2.72 -7.28
CA LYS A 26 -6.72 3.22 -8.23
C LYS A 26 -5.82 4.24 -7.53
N MET A 27 -4.54 3.95 -7.41
CA MET A 27 -3.63 4.72 -6.57
C MET A 27 -2.81 5.79 -7.32
N ASP A 28 -2.85 5.81 -8.66
CA ASP A 28 -2.04 6.72 -9.48
C ASP A 28 -2.28 8.21 -9.15
N ASP A 29 -3.54 8.62 -9.04
CA ASP A 29 -3.88 10.03 -8.79
C ASP A 29 -3.43 10.45 -7.39
N PHE A 30 -3.67 9.58 -6.39
CA PHE A 30 -3.23 9.79 -5.01
C PHE A 30 -1.71 9.90 -4.92
N LYS A 31 -0.99 9.01 -5.61
CA LYS A 31 0.47 9.05 -5.73
C LYS A 31 0.93 10.39 -6.30
N GLN A 32 0.31 10.88 -7.38
CA GLN A 32 0.69 12.16 -7.98
C GLN A 32 0.44 13.33 -7.04
N HIS A 33 -0.68 13.35 -6.32
CA HIS A 33 -0.97 14.39 -5.33
C HIS A 33 0.11 14.45 -4.24
N ILE A 34 0.51 13.31 -3.68
CA ILE A 34 1.59 13.26 -2.67
C ILE A 34 2.92 13.73 -3.26
N LEU A 35 3.30 13.24 -4.44
CA LEU A 35 4.57 13.60 -5.06
C LEU A 35 4.64 15.09 -5.41
N ASN A 36 3.51 15.70 -5.80
CA ASN A 36 3.41 17.13 -6.07
C ASN A 36 3.50 17.95 -4.78
N ASP A 37 2.81 17.54 -3.72
CA ASP A 37 2.95 18.16 -2.39
C ASP A 37 4.41 18.13 -1.94
N MET A 38 5.09 17.00 -2.07
CA MET A 38 6.49 16.85 -1.68
C MET A 38 7.46 17.77 -2.44
N ARG A 39 7.07 18.29 -3.61
CA ARG A 39 7.84 19.26 -4.42
C ARG A 39 7.45 20.70 -4.12
N SER A 40 6.32 20.92 -3.46
CA SER A 40 5.81 22.25 -3.16
C SER A 40 6.65 22.94 -2.08
N LYS A 41 6.53 24.28 -2.00
CA LYS A 41 7.19 25.07 -0.93
C LYS A 41 6.55 24.83 0.44
N GLU A 42 5.30 24.38 0.47
CA GLU A 42 4.51 24.10 1.66
C GLU A 42 4.50 22.59 2.03
N SER A 43 5.40 21.81 1.41
CA SER A 43 5.45 20.36 1.58
C SER A 43 5.54 19.92 3.03
N VAL A 44 4.95 18.75 3.32
CA VAL A 44 5.10 18.08 4.62
C VAL A 44 6.59 17.96 5.01
N LYS A 45 6.91 18.41 6.23
CA LYS A 45 8.26 18.35 6.79
C LYS A 45 8.48 17.01 7.49
N PHE A 46 9.37 16.19 6.93
CA PHE A 46 9.72 14.87 7.48
C PHE A 46 10.84 14.98 8.52
N TYR A 47 10.65 14.29 9.65
CA TYR A 47 11.66 14.16 10.71
C TYR A 47 11.87 12.68 11.05
N PRO A 48 13.06 12.10 10.81
CA PRO A 48 14.24 12.71 10.18
C PRO A 48 14.06 12.97 8.67
N LYS A 49 14.81 13.95 8.12
CA LYS A 49 14.70 14.40 6.70
C LYS A 49 14.82 13.27 5.68
N ARG A 50 15.59 12.22 5.96
CA ARG A 50 15.78 11.05 5.08
C ARG A 50 14.47 10.32 4.75
N LEU A 51 13.46 10.38 5.62
CA LEU A 51 12.18 9.71 5.40
C LEU A 51 11.45 10.27 4.17
N LYS A 52 11.72 11.52 3.77
CA LYS A 52 11.21 12.09 2.51
C LYS A 52 11.64 11.25 1.31
N LEU A 53 12.88 10.73 1.30
CA LEU A 53 13.36 9.87 0.23
C LEU A 53 12.66 8.50 0.25
N THR A 54 12.52 7.90 1.43
CA THR A 54 11.80 6.63 1.59
C THR A 54 10.36 6.75 1.11
N MET A 55 9.65 7.81 1.53
CA MET A 55 8.27 8.05 1.09
C MET A 55 8.18 8.19 -0.44
N LYS A 56 9.11 8.93 -1.05
CA LYS A 56 9.17 9.05 -2.52
C LYS A 56 9.35 7.68 -3.18
N GLN A 57 10.30 6.87 -2.70
CA GLN A 57 10.57 5.53 -3.26
C GLN A 57 9.36 4.59 -3.12
N TRP A 58 8.62 4.69 -2.01
CA TRP A 58 7.37 3.95 -1.81
C TRP A 58 6.31 4.38 -2.81
N MET A 59 6.10 5.69 -2.97
CA MET A 59 5.14 6.22 -3.94
C MET A 59 5.51 5.84 -5.37
N ASP A 60 6.79 5.89 -5.75
CA ASP A 60 7.27 5.55 -7.09
C ASP A 60 6.93 4.10 -7.49
N LYS A 61 6.94 3.16 -6.55
CA LYS A 61 6.63 1.72 -6.77
C LYS A 61 5.24 1.30 -6.32
N LEU A 62 4.35 2.25 -6.04
CA LEU A 62 3.00 1.96 -5.56
C LEU A 62 2.18 1.25 -6.64
N HIS A 63 1.40 0.25 -6.21
CA HIS A 63 0.40 -0.44 -7.00
C HIS A 63 -1.00 -0.15 -6.44
N ASP A 64 -2.05 -0.48 -7.21
CA ASP A 64 -3.43 -0.33 -6.76
C ASP A 64 -3.70 -1.11 -5.48
N TRP A 65 -4.41 -0.47 -4.55
CA TRP A 65 -4.56 -0.98 -3.21
C TRP A 65 -5.78 -1.89 -3.11
N ASN A 66 -5.56 -3.17 -2.80
CA ASN A 66 -6.64 -4.08 -2.45
C ASN A 66 -7.25 -3.68 -1.09
N ILE A 67 -8.53 -3.31 -1.10
CA ILE A 67 -9.29 -2.90 0.09
C ILE A 67 -10.25 -3.99 0.60
N SER A 68 -10.57 -5.00 -0.20
CA SER A 68 -11.44 -6.10 0.23
C SER A 68 -10.72 -7.11 1.11
N ARG A 69 -11.43 -7.66 2.10
CA ARG A 69 -10.90 -8.68 3.00
C ARG A 69 -11.97 -9.74 3.25
N GLN A 70 -11.59 -11.01 3.18
CA GLN A 70 -12.45 -12.15 3.52
C GLN A 70 -12.36 -12.41 5.03
N LEU A 71 -12.88 -11.46 5.81
CA LEU A 71 -12.89 -11.50 7.27
C LEU A 71 -14.31 -11.32 7.80
N TRP A 72 -14.58 -11.91 8.96
CA TRP A 72 -15.85 -11.73 9.67
C TRP A 72 -15.94 -10.37 10.36
N TRP A 73 -14.81 -9.83 10.80
CA TRP A 73 -14.74 -8.57 11.53
C TRP A 73 -14.23 -7.43 10.65
N GLY A 74 -15.02 -6.36 10.54
CA GLY A 74 -14.70 -5.16 9.78
C GLY A 74 -15.94 -4.49 9.20
N HIS A 75 -15.74 -3.34 8.55
CA HIS A 75 -16.83 -2.68 7.82
C HIS A 75 -17.16 -3.45 6.54
N ARG A 76 -18.46 -3.71 6.33
CA ARG A 76 -18.94 -4.32 5.09
C ARG A 76 -18.87 -3.30 3.95
N ILE A 77 -18.28 -3.69 2.82
CA ILE A 77 -18.27 -2.87 1.60
C ILE A 77 -19.72 -2.72 1.10
N PRO A 78 -20.22 -1.49 0.90
CA PRO A 78 -21.57 -1.24 0.40
C PRO A 78 -21.62 -1.41 -1.13
N ALA A 79 -21.66 -2.65 -1.60
CA ALA A 79 -21.87 -3.02 -2.99
C ALA A 79 -23.05 -3.98 -3.09
N TRP A 80 -23.90 -3.78 -4.11
CA TRP A 80 -25.12 -4.55 -4.36
C TRP A 80 -25.18 -4.97 -5.83
#